data_AF-A0A9D1GAE0-F1
#
_entry.id   AF-A0A9D1GAE0-F1
#
_cell.length_a   1.000
_cell.length_b   1.000
_cell.length_c   1.000
_cell.angle_alpha   90.00
_cell.angle_beta   90.00
_cell.angle_gamma   90.00
#
_symmetry.space_group_name_H-M   'P 1'
#
loop_
_entity.id
_entity.type
_entity.pdbx_description
1 polymer ?
#
loop_
_entity_poly.entity_id
_entity_poly.type
_entity_poly.pdbx_seq_one_letter_code
_entity_poly.pdbx_strand_id
1 'polypeptide(L)' 'MNREIKYRDCIVSQASNNHVMICKDSEMVFHAEVDKKLTDNELKKQVDFYLDILLPSVNESEVEDNAK' A
#
# COMPACT_ATOMS: atom_id res chain seq x y z
N MET A 1 -21.33 -7.81 1.41
CA MET A 1 -20.28 -7.80 0.38
C MET A 1 -19.09 -7.05 0.93
N ASN A 2 -17.89 -7.64 0.92
CA ASN A 2 -16.67 -6.91 1.25
C ASN A 2 -16.36 -5.95 0.10
N ARG A 3 -15.98 -4.71 0.43
CA ARG A 3 -15.64 -3.68 -0.56
C ARG A 3 -14.20 -3.92 -1.00
N GLU A 4 -13.97 -3.96 -2.31
CA GLU A 4 -12.65 -4.15 -2.92
C GLU A 4 -12.41 -3.08 -3.99
N ILE A 5 -11.20 -2.53 -4.03
CA ILE A 5 -10.75 -1.62 -5.08
C ILE A 5 -9.37 -2.03 -5.59
N LYS A 6 -9.09 -1.71 -6.86
CA LYS A 6 -7.79 -1.89 -7.50
C LYS A 6 -7.03 -0.56 -7.54
N TYR A 7 -5.77 -0.55 -7.11
CA TYR A 7 -4.93 0.64 -7.10
C TYR A 7 -3.44 0.28 -7.08
N ARG A 8 -2.63 0.90 -7.95
CA ARG A 8 -1.17 0.67 -8.09
C ARG A 8 -0.80 -0.82 -8.12
N ASP A 9 -1.45 -1.57 -9.01
CA ASP A 9 -1.29 -3.02 -9.17
C ASP A 9 -1.56 -3.87 -7.92
N CYS A 10 -2.21 -3.27 -6.92
CA CYS A 10 -2.67 -3.93 -5.72
C CYS A 10 -4.21 -4.01 -5.71
N ILE A 11 -4.71 -5.04 -5.06
CA ILE A 11 -6.11 -5.18 -4.66
C ILE A 11 -6.17 -4.82 -3.18
N VAL A 12 -6.91 -3.77 -2.82
CA VAL A 12 -7.15 -3.42 -1.41
C VAL A 12 -8.62 -3.61 -1.09
N SER A 13 -8.88 -4.31 0.00
CA SER A 13 -10.23 -4.62 0.46
C SER A 13 -10.37 -4.36 1.95
N GLN A 14 -11.61 -4.14 2.39
CA GLN A 14 -11.94 -4.07 3.81
C GLN A 14 -13.08 -5.02 4.14
N ALA A 15 -12.83 -5.91 5.10
CA ALA A 15 -13.80 -6.86 5.62
C ALA A 15 -14.80 -6.18 6.57
N SER A 16 -15.93 -6.83 6.84
CA SER A 16 -16.99 -6.33 7.74
C SER A 16 -16.52 -6.12 9.18
N ASN A 17 -15.53 -6.87 9.64
CA ASN A 17 -14.86 -6.71 10.95
C ASN A 17 -13.77 -5.61 10.97
N ASN A 18 -13.74 -4.72 9.96
CA ASN A 18 -12.79 -3.62 9.83
C ASN A 18 -11.34 -4.00 9.56
N HIS A 19 -11.03 -5.24 9.17
CA HIS A 19 -9.70 -5.57 8.71
C HIS A 19 -9.50 -5.12 7.26
N VAL A 20 -8.40 -4.40 7.02
CA VAL A 20 -7.92 -4.02 5.68
C VAL A 20 -6.90 -5.06 5.23
N MET A 21 -7.04 -5.51 3.99
CA MET A 21 -6.11 -6.43 3.34
C MET A 21 -5.65 -5.81 2.03
N ILE A 22 -4.34 -5.84 1.78
CA ILE A 22 -3.76 -5.51 0.48
C ILE A 22 -3.16 -6.79 -0.09
N CYS A 23 -3.56 -7.11 -1.31
CA CYS A 23 -3.04 -8.22 -2.07
C CYS A 23 -2.31 -7.71 -3.31
N LYS A 24 -1.17 -8.30 -3.63
CA LYS A 24 -0.42 -8.07 -4.87
C LYS A 24 -0.12 -9.44 -5.48
N ASP A 25 -0.39 -9.60 -6.78
CA ASP A 25 -0.19 -10.88 -7.48
C ASP A 25 -0.87 -12.08 -6.78
N SER A 26 -2.08 -11.85 -6.25
CA SER A 26 -2.88 -12.82 -5.47
C SER A 26 -2.29 -13.23 -4.10
N GLU A 27 -1.17 -12.66 -3.67
CA GLU A 27 -0.61 -12.85 -2.34
C GLU A 27 -1.02 -11.70 -1.40
N MET A 28 -1.38 -12.03 -0.16
CA MET A 28 -1.65 -11.02 0.87
C MET A 28 -0.32 -10.48 1.40
N VAL A 29 -0.08 -9.20 1.16
CA VAL A 29 1.19 -8.54 1.48
C VAL A 29 1.07 -7.57 2.64
N PHE A 30 -0.14 -7.15 2.97
CA PHE A 30 -0.42 -6.30 4.11
C PHE A 30 -1.77 -6.64 4.73
N HIS A 31 -1.81 -6.59 6.06
CA HIS A 31 -2.99 -6.80 6.86
C HIS A 31 -2.95 -5.86 8.07
N ALA A 32 -4.03 -5.13 8.29
CA ALA A 32 -4.20 -4.28 9.47
C ALA A 32 -5.65 -4.23 9.93
N GLU A 33 -5.86 -4.14 11.24
CA GLU A 33 -7.15 -3.76 11.82
C GLU A 33 -7.25 -2.23 11.84
N VAL A 34 -8.46 -1.70 11.58
CA VAL A 34 -8.74 -0.26 11.73
C VAL A 34 -10.01 -0.05 12.54
N ASP A 35 -10.13 1.11 13.19
CA ASP A 35 -11.26 1.40 14.08
C ASP A 35 -12.59 1.67 13.35
N LYS A 36 -12.53 1.90 12.02
CA LYS A 36 -13.69 2.33 11.23
C LYS A 36 -13.65 1.82 9.79
N LYS A 37 -14.80 1.92 9.11
CA LYS A 37 -14.86 1.74 7.65
C LYS A 37 -14.14 2.89 6.94
N LEU A 38 -13.27 2.53 6.02
CA LEU A 38 -12.50 3.48 5.22
C LEU A 38 -13.23 3.80 3.91
N THR A 39 -13.09 5.05 3.48
CA THR A 39 -13.43 5.50 2.14
C THR A 39 -12.42 4.96 1.11
N ASP A 40 -12.76 4.99 -0.18
CA ASP A 40 -11.81 4.55 -1.23
C ASP A 40 -10.49 5.34 -1.20
N ASN A 41 -10.56 6.64 -0.91
CA ASN A 41 -9.37 7.48 -0.81
C ASN A 41 -8.52 7.11 0.41
N GLU A 42 -9.13 6.75 1.55
CA GLU A 42 -8.39 6.27 2.72
C GLU A 42 -7.79 4.87 2.47
N LEU A 43 -8.46 3.98 1.74
CA LEU A 43 -7.91 2.68 1.33
C LEU A 43 -6.70 2.85 0.39
N LYS A 44 -6.77 3.78 -0.56
CA LYS A 44 -5.62 4.12 -1.44
C LYS A 44 -4.42 4.60 -0.63
N LYS A 45 -4.63 5.41 0.40
CA LYS A 45 -3.55 5.86 1.29
C LYS A 45 -2.89 4.71 2.06
N GLN A 46 -3.63 3.64 2.40
CA GLN A 46 -3.03 2.44 3.00
C GLN A 46 -2.09 1.73 2.01
N VAL A 47 -2.47 1.68 0.73
CA VAL A 47 -1.61 1.14 -0.34
C VAL A 47 -0.37 2.02 -0.54
N ASP A 48 -0.53 3.34 -0.60
CA ASP A 48 0.60 4.26 -0.70
C ASP A 48 1.59 4.06 0.47
N PHE A 49 1.08 4.00 1.70
CA PHE A 49 1.90 3.76 2.90
C PHE A 49 2.64 2.41 2.85
N TYR A 50 1.96 1.33 2.44
CA TYR A 50 2.59 0.03 2.26
C TYR A 50 3.70 0.06 1.21
N LEU A 51 3.48 0.73 0.07
CA LEU A 51 4.48 0.87 -0.98
C LEU A 51 5.67 1.71 -0.54
N ASP A 52 5.43 2.79 0.22
CA ASP A 52 6.48 3.64 0.78
C ASP A 52 7.38 2.89 1.78
N ILE A 53 6.84 1.89 2.51
CA ILE A 53 7.66 1.03 3.38
C ILE A 53 8.54 0.08 2.56
N LEU A 54 8.02 -0.46 1.45
CA LEU A 54 8.73 -1.46 0.64
C LEU A 54 9.72 -0.87 -0.35
N LEU A 55 9.51 0.36 -0.78
CA LEU A 55 10.47 1.09 -1.58
C LEU A 55 11.42 1.79 -0.59
N PRO A 56 12.60 1.22 -0.27
CA PRO A 56 13.61 2.05 0.37
C PRO A 56 13.77 3.27 -0.54
N SER A 57 13.49 4.45 0.02
CA SER A 57 13.78 5.71 -0.65
C SER A 57 15.22 5.60 -1.14
N VAL A 58 15.39 5.45 -2.45
CA VAL A 58 16.72 5.60 -3.05
C VAL A 58 17.07 7.03 -2.69
N ASN A 59 17.94 7.21 -1.69
CA ASN A 59 18.47 8.51 -1.40
C ASN A 59 19.14 8.96 -2.69
N GLU A 60 18.60 9.99 -3.35
CA GLU A 60 19.20 10.65 -4.51
C GLU A 60 20.50 11.39 -4.10
N SER A 61 21.32 10.81 -3.21
CA SER A 61 22.57 11.37 -2.72
C SER A 61 23.81 10.68 -3.28
N GLU A 62 23.68 9.81 -4.28
CA GLU A 62 24.81 9.24 -5.02
C GLU A 62 24.60 9.43 -6.54
N VAL A 63 24.48 10.68 -6.98
CA VAL A 63 24.86 11.03 -8.36
C VAL A 63 26.28 11.58 -8.29
N GLU A 64 27.20 10.71 -8.69
CA GLU A 64 28.55 10.94 -9.19
C GLU A 64 29.04 12.39 -9.28
N ASP A 65 30.05 12.73 -8.47
CA ASP A 65 31.16 13.59 -8.91
C ASP A 65 32.42 12.73 -8.93
N ASN A 66 32.56 11.93 -9.99
CA ASN A 66 33.83 11.29 -10.35
C ASN A 66 34.02 11.39 -11.88
N ALA A 67 33.98 12.61 -12.38
CA ALA A 67 34.51 12.94 -13.70
C ALA A 67 35.96 13.44 -13.52
N LYS A 68 36.88 12.58 -13.96
CA LYS A 68 38.32 12.72 -14.23
C LYS A 68 38.92 14.13 -14.26
#